data_AF-A0A381T0P5-F1
#
_entry.id   AF-A0A381T0P5-F1
#
_cell.length_a   1.000
_cell.length_b   1.000
_cell.length_c   1.000
_cell.angle_alpha   90.00
_cell.angle_beta   90.00
_cell.angle_gamma   90.00
#
_symmetry.space_group_name_H-M   'P 1'
#
loop_
_entity.id
_entity.type
_entity.pdbx_description
1 polymer ?
#
loop_
_entity_poly.entity_id
_entity_poly.type
_entity_poly.pdbx_seq_one_letter_code
_entity_poly.pdbx_strand_id
1 'polypeptide(L)'
;MKVSYSAQLMEESVFRHLNHLERSGYRSDYDEFHSLADPIYELPEDDREIAFEKVNRLFFLEKLKLGDHVLRALEAVGLIPKRKRTSRKSALLNVNPSRGLQGESVNQEAEIAEGLEETPVETAELELAEEEVEEEAVEGEAVEEEAVEEEALESTGEENHEIAYDLAREFEERIKEVIVKRAINKVDEGSNVLNRVSGNPIIEMRVLASRFSNPEEALDLDAFLIQEFMHAKDMVDPEFDYEDAFIPGNPSVKNLITSRFRLLWNMYVDSRLARIGVVSVLPKEARFREFDNFYRKVPDKQRRGIFEGIWVTDKFTHEELLSMATDLDTLMSKYVDPGEISEEERDFIHLQGSPCPLCKFPTYNWVDDPESICDEIVIEAIQIDFPDWESKDGGCDRCIEVYELRAGVG
;
A
#
# COMPACT_ATOMS: atom_id res chain seq x y z
N MET A 1 5.06 -21.78 8.78
CA MET A 1 3.91 -21.40 7.95
C MET A 1 3.63 -22.41 6.82
N LYS A 2 2.35 -22.71 6.55
CA LYS A 2 1.82 -23.39 5.34
C LYS A 2 1.06 -22.36 4.47
N VAL A 3 0.94 -22.57 3.16
CA VAL A 3 0.00 -21.82 2.30
C VAL A 3 -1.01 -22.78 1.67
N SER A 4 -2.28 -22.40 1.63
CA SER A 4 -3.36 -23.13 0.94
C SER A 4 -4.28 -22.20 0.17
N TYR A 5 -4.97 -22.76 -0.82
CA TYR A 5 -5.82 -22.02 -1.76
C TYR A 5 -7.17 -22.75 -1.87
N SER A 6 -8.28 -22.01 -1.84
CA SER A 6 -9.61 -22.62 -2.01
C SER A 6 -9.82 -23.10 -3.45
N ALA A 7 -10.48 -24.25 -3.65
CA ALA A 7 -10.79 -24.81 -4.97
C ALA A 7 -11.43 -23.78 -5.92
N GLN A 8 -12.47 -23.06 -5.47
CA GLN A 8 -13.16 -22.02 -6.25
C GLN A 8 -12.24 -20.87 -6.71
N LEU A 9 -11.20 -20.53 -5.95
CA LEU A 9 -10.21 -19.53 -6.36
C LEU A 9 -9.30 -20.09 -7.46
N MET A 10 -8.82 -21.32 -7.30
CA MET A 10 -7.94 -21.96 -8.29
C MET A 10 -8.67 -22.14 -9.62
N GLU A 11 -9.89 -22.71 -9.58
CA GLU A 11 -10.79 -22.90 -10.72
C GLU A 11 -11.04 -21.58 -11.48
N GLU A 12 -11.60 -20.56 -10.83
CA GLU A 12 -11.98 -19.34 -11.52
C GLU A 12 -10.75 -18.54 -12.00
N SER A 13 -9.63 -18.58 -11.28
CA SER A 13 -8.39 -17.91 -11.70
C SER A 13 -7.77 -18.59 -12.92
N VAL A 14 -7.68 -19.93 -12.92
CA VAL A 14 -7.18 -20.72 -14.06
C VAL A 14 -8.08 -20.50 -15.27
N PHE A 15 -9.40 -20.63 -15.11
CA PHE A 15 -10.35 -20.42 -16.21
C PHE A 15 -10.24 -19.03 -16.83
N ARG A 16 -10.22 -17.97 -16.01
CA ARG A 16 -10.10 -16.59 -16.51
C ARG A 16 -8.74 -16.33 -17.17
N HIS A 17 -7.64 -16.84 -16.62
CA HIS A 17 -6.30 -16.67 -17.17
C HIS A 17 -6.13 -17.41 -18.51
N LEU A 18 -6.61 -18.66 -18.62
CA LEU A 18 -6.60 -19.40 -19.88
C LEU A 18 -7.48 -18.75 -20.95
N ASN A 19 -8.64 -18.19 -20.57
CA ASN A 19 -9.47 -17.38 -21.47
C ASN A 19 -8.76 -16.10 -21.96
N HIS A 20 -7.94 -15.46 -21.13
CA HIS A 20 -7.10 -14.35 -21.58
C HIS A 20 -6.05 -14.84 -22.57
N LEU A 21 -5.27 -15.88 -22.23
CA LEU A 21 -4.21 -16.42 -23.08
C LEU A 21 -4.74 -16.85 -24.45
N GLU A 22 -5.89 -17.54 -24.51
CA GLU A 22 -6.55 -17.91 -25.77
C GLU A 22 -6.85 -16.69 -26.65
N ARG A 23 -7.47 -15.64 -26.08
CA ARG A 23 -7.83 -14.41 -26.81
C ARG A 23 -6.59 -13.64 -27.27
N SER A 24 -5.51 -13.71 -26.51
CA SER A 24 -4.19 -13.17 -26.84
C SER A 24 -3.39 -14.07 -27.80
N GLY A 25 -3.96 -15.19 -28.28
CA GLY A 25 -3.38 -16.09 -29.28
C GLY A 25 -2.52 -17.25 -28.73
N TYR A 26 -2.31 -17.31 -27.41
CA TYR A 26 -1.48 -18.32 -26.73
C TYR A 26 -2.32 -19.53 -26.31
N ARG A 27 -2.59 -20.43 -27.26
CA ARG A 27 -3.49 -21.58 -27.03
C ARG A 27 -2.89 -22.83 -26.38
N SER A 28 -1.56 -22.98 -26.29
CA SER A 28 -0.94 -24.25 -25.83
C SER A 28 -1.48 -24.74 -24.48
N ASP A 29 -1.58 -23.84 -23.51
CA ASP A 29 -1.97 -24.18 -22.14
C ASP A 29 -3.49 -24.33 -22.01
N TYR A 30 -4.24 -23.65 -22.89
CA TYR A 30 -5.69 -23.79 -23.02
C TYR A 30 -6.07 -25.15 -23.62
N ASP A 31 -5.37 -25.57 -24.68
CA ASP A 31 -5.56 -26.86 -25.34
C ASP A 31 -5.12 -28.02 -24.42
N GLU A 32 -4.02 -27.86 -23.67
CA GLU A 32 -3.60 -28.85 -22.67
C GLU A 32 -4.63 -28.96 -21.52
N PHE A 33 -5.17 -27.84 -21.04
CA PHE A 33 -6.21 -27.84 -19.99
C PHE A 33 -7.43 -28.65 -20.43
N HIS A 34 -7.97 -28.38 -21.62
CA HIS A 34 -9.13 -29.11 -22.14
C HIS A 34 -8.81 -30.61 -22.37
N SER A 35 -7.60 -30.95 -22.82
CA SER A 35 -7.18 -32.36 -22.95
C SER A 35 -7.20 -33.15 -21.63
N LEU A 36 -7.14 -32.46 -20.48
CA LEU A 36 -7.19 -33.03 -19.13
C LEU A 36 -8.56 -32.82 -18.45
N ALA A 37 -9.31 -31.79 -18.82
CA ALA A 37 -10.60 -31.43 -18.25
C ALA A 37 -11.79 -32.13 -18.96
N ASP A 38 -11.78 -32.22 -20.29
CA ASP A 38 -12.88 -32.82 -21.07
C ASP A 38 -13.16 -34.29 -20.67
N PRO A 39 -12.14 -35.15 -20.43
CA PRO A 39 -12.39 -36.53 -19.97
C PRO A 39 -13.05 -36.65 -18.59
N ILE A 40 -13.09 -35.58 -17.78
CA ILE A 40 -13.71 -35.59 -16.45
C ILE A 40 -15.24 -35.65 -16.57
N TYR A 41 -15.83 -35.14 -17.66
CA TYR A 41 -17.28 -35.23 -17.87
C TYR A 41 -17.78 -36.67 -18.06
N GLU A 42 -16.91 -37.60 -18.47
CA GLU A 42 -17.22 -39.03 -18.58
C GLU A 42 -17.16 -39.78 -17.23
N LEU A 43 -16.69 -39.14 -16.15
CA LEU A 43 -16.68 -39.72 -14.80
C LEU A 43 -18.04 -39.62 -14.10
N PRO A 44 -18.33 -40.49 -13.11
CA PRO A 44 -19.48 -40.35 -12.22
C PRO A 44 -19.48 -38.99 -11.50
N GLU A 45 -20.65 -38.42 -11.25
CA GLU A 45 -20.77 -37.04 -10.73
C GLU A 45 -20.04 -36.83 -9.40
N ASP A 46 -20.10 -37.82 -8.50
CA ASP A 46 -19.42 -37.84 -7.21
C ASP A 46 -17.87 -37.74 -7.32
N ASP A 47 -17.28 -38.23 -8.42
CA ASP A 47 -15.83 -38.20 -8.66
C ASP A 47 -15.37 -36.90 -9.34
N ARG A 48 -16.27 -36.16 -10.00
CA ARG A 48 -15.92 -35.01 -10.87
C ARG A 48 -15.30 -33.85 -10.10
N GLU A 49 -15.83 -33.48 -8.94
CA GLU A 49 -15.33 -32.34 -8.15
C GLU A 49 -13.85 -32.55 -7.75
N ILE A 50 -13.53 -33.75 -7.25
CA ILE A 50 -12.18 -34.15 -6.84
C ILE A 50 -11.23 -34.28 -8.06
N ALA A 51 -11.75 -34.61 -9.24
CA ALA A 51 -10.97 -34.62 -10.48
C ALA A 51 -10.66 -33.20 -10.99
N PHE A 52 -11.67 -32.31 -11.04
CA PHE A 52 -11.48 -30.92 -11.44
C PHE A 52 -10.57 -30.16 -10.47
N GLU A 53 -10.67 -30.39 -9.15
CA GLU A 53 -9.75 -29.78 -8.17
C GLU A 53 -8.28 -30.12 -8.50
N LYS A 54 -7.97 -31.37 -8.88
CA LYS A 54 -6.61 -31.79 -9.24
C LYS A 54 -6.09 -31.06 -10.47
N VAL A 55 -6.89 -30.94 -11.53
CA VAL A 55 -6.49 -30.23 -12.76
C VAL A 55 -6.33 -28.73 -12.49
N ASN A 56 -7.30 -28.10 -11.83
CA ASN A 56 -7.24 -26.69 -11.46
C ASN A 56 -6.02 -26.39 -10.57
N ARG A 57 -5.70 -27.27 -9.62
CA ARG A 57 -4.53 -27.15 -8.74
C ARG A 57 -3.21 -27.29 -9.49
N LEU A 58 -3.11 -28.24 -10.43
CA LEU A 58 -1.94 -28.40 -11.31
C LEU A 58 -1.70 -27.13 -12.14
N PHE A 59 -2.75 -26.57 -12.73
CA PHE A 59 -2.63 -25.37 -13.54
C PHE A 59 -2.31 -24.12 -12.71
N PHE A 60 -2.99 -23.92 -11.57
CA PHE A 60 -2.80 -22.76 -10.71
C PHE A 60 -1.41 -22.71 -10.06
N LEU A 61 -0.84 -23.86 -9.66
CA LEU A 61 0.44 -23.92 -8.94
C LEU A 61 1.64 -24.18 -9.85
N GLU A 62 1.55 -25.09 -10.83
CA GLU A 62 2.73 -25.62 -11.52
C GLU A 62 2.88 -25.09 -12.95
N LYS A 63 1.78 -25.02 -13.72
CA LYS A 63 1.78 -24.52 -15.10
C LYS A 63 1.84 -22.99 -15.15
N LEU A 64 0.74 -22.35 -14.75
CA LEU A 64 0.53 -20.90 -14.83
C LEU A 64 1.18 -20.16 -13.65
N LYS A 65 1.46 -20.86 -12.55
CA LYS A 65 2.14 -20.34 -11.35
C LYS A 65 1.48 -19.11 -10.73
N LEU A 66 0.16 -19.04 -10.82
CA LEU A 66 -0.67 -18.00 -10.21
C LEU A 66 -0.45 -17.94 -8.68
N GLY A 67 -0.18 -19.10 -8.05
CA GLY A 67 0.22 -19.17 -6.64
C GLY A 67 1.58 -18.53 -6.30
N ASP A 68 2.49 -18.34 -7.26
CA ASP A 68 3.79 -17.69 -6.97
C ASP A 68 3.64 -16.20 -6.62
N HIS A 69 2.54 -15.54 -7.00
CA HIS A 69 2.23 -14.16 -6.61
C HIS A 69 2.13 -14.01 -5.09
N VAL A 70 1.34 -14.88 -4.46
CA VAL A 70 1.16 -14.93 -3.01
C VAL A 70 2.46 -15.24 -2.29
N LEU A 71 3.26 -16.17 -2.83
CA LEU A 71 4.58 -16.49 -2.26
C LEU A 71 5.57 -15.32 -2.38
N ARG A 72 5.63 -14.63 -3.53
CA ARG A 72 6.46 -13.42 -3.70
C ARG A 72 6.06 -12.32 -2.71
N ALA A 73 4.77 -12.14 -2.46
CA ALA A 73 4.28 -11.14 -1.52
C ALA A 73 4.68 -11.46 -0.07
N LEU A 74 4.55 -12.73 0.35
CA LEU A 74 5.04 -13.19 1.67
C LEU A 74 6.57 -13.04 1.82
N GLU A 75 7.34 -13.28 0.75
CA GLU A 75 8.80 -13.06 0.71
C GLU A 75 9.20 -11.57 0.75
N ALA A 76 8.34 -10.68 0.25
CA ALA A 76 8.58 -9.24 0.23
C ALA A 76 8.34 -8.61 1.62
N VAL A 77 7.27 -9.02 2.31
CA VAL A 77 6.88 -8.51 3.64
C VAL A 77 7.76 -9.08 4.77
N GLY A 78 8.52 -10.15 4.52
CA GLY A 78 9.25 -10.87 5.57
C GLY A 78 8.29 -11.65 6.46
N LEU A 79 7.49 -12.50 5.82
CA LEU A 79 6.61 -13.49 6.44
C LEU A 79 7.05 -14.93 6.13
N ILE A 80 7.85 -15.12 5.07
CA ILE A 80 8.61 -16.34 4.80
C ILE A 80 10.01 -15.99 4.26
N PRO A 81 11.03 -16.84 4.45
CA PRO A 81 12.38 -16.58 3.95
C PRO A 81 12.45 -16.49 2.42
N LYS A 82 13.10 -15.43 1.92
CA LYS A 82 13.31 -15.19 0.48
C LYS A 82 13.93 -16.42 -0.19
N ARG A 83 13.26 -16.95 -1.22
CA ARG A 83 13.68 -18.17 -1.92
C ARG A 83 14.99 -17.93 -2.65
N LYS A 84 16.00 -18.75 -2.34
CA LYS A 84 17.28 -18.76 -3.07
C LYS A 84 17.02 -19.07 -4.54
N ARG A 85 17.03 -18.04 -5.40
CA ARG A 85 16.93 -18.17 -6.85
C ARG A 85 18.07 -19.05 -7.38
N THR A 86 17.80 -20.34 -7.55
CA THR A 86 18.69 -21.27 -8.23
C THR A 86 18.69 -20.93 -9.72
N SER A 87 19.57 -20.02 -10.11
CA SER A 87 19.82 -19.67 -11.51
C SER A 87 20.44 -20.87 -12.23
N ARG A 88 19.58 -21.79 -12.68
CA ARG A 88 19.86 -22.63 -13.85
C ARG A 88 20.04 -21.71 -15.04
N LYS A 89 21.26 -21.16 -15.19
CA LYS A 89 21.73 -20.59 -16.45
C LYS A 89 21.41 -21.60 -17.54
N SER A 90 20.66 -21.17 -18.54
CA SER A 90 20.33 -21.99 -19.70
C SER A 90 21.64 -22.48 -20.34
N ALA A 91 21.83 -23.80 -20.41
CA ALA A 91 23.03 -24.42 -20.96
C ALA A 91 23.03 -24.39 -22.51
N LEU A 92 22.65 -23.24 -23.07
CA LEU A 92 22.46 -22.97 -24.50
C LEU A 92 22.99 -21.57 -24.88
N LEU A 93 24.17 -21.22 -24.36
CA LEU A 93 24.98 -20.10 -24.85
C LEU A 93 26.47 -20.36 -24.53
N ASN A 94 27.05 -21.34 -25.22
CA ASN A 94 28.47 -21.68 -25.10
C ASN A 94 29.04 -22.22 -26.42
N VAL A 95 29.03 -21.37 -27.45
CA VAL A 95 29.74 -21.60 -28.73
C VAL A 95 30.96 -20.67 -28.73
N ASN A 96 32.16 -21.23 -28.57
CA ASN A 96 33.40 -20.46 -28.50
C ASN A 96 33.77 -19.84 -29.87
N PRO A 97 33.96 -18.52 -29.97
CA PRO A 97 34.67 -17.90 -31.10
C PRO A 97 36.18 -17.97 -30.82
N SER A 98 36.84 -19.06 -31.20
CA SER A 98 38.27 -19.25 -30.88
C SER A 98 39.05 -20.04 -31.95
N ARG A 99 39.09 -19.53 -33.18
CA ARG A 99 40.13 -19.87 -34.17
C ARG A 99 40.21 -18.79 -35.25
N GLY A 100 41.41 -18.28 -35.52
CA GLY A 100 41.63 -17.24 -36.54
C GLY A 100 42.72 -17.62 -37.55
N LEU A 101 42.81 -16.80 -38.60
CA LEU A 101 43.92 -16.67 -39.56
C LEU A 101 44.23 -17.88 -40.46
N GLN A 102 43.84 -17.80 -41.75
CA GLN A 102 44.76 -17.50 -42.89
C GLN A 102 44.08 -17.74 -44.28
N GLY A 103 44.22 -16.76 -45.19
CA GLY A 103 43.99 -16.90 -46.66
C GLY A 103 42.54 -17.05 -47.14
N GLU A 104 42.18 -16.74 -48.40
CA GLU A 104 42.83 -15.98 -49.50
C GLU A 104 41.74 -15.20 -50.30
N SER A 105 42.12 -14.49 -51.37
CA SER A 105 41.24 -13.65 -52.24
C SER A 105 40.22 -14.45 -53.10
N VAL A 106 39.18 -13.85 -53.69
CA VAL A 106 39.17 -13.13 -55.01
C VAL A 106 37.85 -12.33 -55.22
N ASN A 107 37.87 -11.32 -56.09
CA ASN A 107 36.78 -10.36 -56.40
C ASN A 107 35.70 -10.89 -57.38
N GLN A 108 34.49 -10.28 -57.36
CA GLN A 108 33.83 -9.49 -58.45
C GLN A 108 32.36 -9.16 -58.04
N GLU A 109 31.89 -7.89 -58.10
CA GLU A 109 31.07 -7.25 -59.18
C GLU A 109 29.69 -7.94 -59.42
N ALA A 110 28.52 -7.29 -59.55
CA ALA A 110 28.09 -5.89 -59.79
C ALA A 110 26.57 -5.75 -59.36
N GLU A 111 25.76 -4.66 -59.42
CA GLU A 111 25.85 -3.20 -59.70
C GLU A 111 24.47 -2.52 -59.39
N ILE A 112 24.42 -1.23 -58.95
CA ILE A 112 23.36 -0.19 -59.19
C ILE A 112 21.91 -0.44 -58.63
N ALA A 113 21.04 0.50 -58.18
CA ALA A 113 20.92 1.98 -58.06
C ALA A 113 20.33 2.33 -56.65
N GLU A 114 20.38 3.51 -56.01
CA GLU A 114 20.53 4.95 -56.35
C GLU A 114 19.21 5.79 -56.28
N GLY A 115 19.22 6.89 -55.49
CA GLY A 115 18.17 7.92 -55.35
C GLY A 115 17.27 7.82 -54.09
N LEU A 116 16.88 8.90 -53.39
CA LEU A 116 17.15 10.34 -53.58
C LEU A 116 17.02 11.16 -52.26
N GLU A 117 17.93 12.13 -52.11
CA GLU A 117 17.84 13.44 -51.42
C GLU A 117 17.68 13.61 -49.88
N GLU A 118 18.25 14.73 -49.41
CA GLU A 118 18.49 15.13 -48.01
C GLU A 118 18.00 16.57 -47.73
N THR A 119 18.17 16.99 -46.46
CA THR A 119 18.50 18.36 -45.95
C THR A 119 17.36 19.19 -45.32
N PRO A 120 17.67 20.20 -44.46
CA PRO A 120 18.46 20.08 -43.21
C PRO A 120 17.79 20.90 -42.07
N VAL A 121 18.50 21.12 -40.93
CA VAL A 121 18.76 22.45 -40.29
C VAL A 121 19.41 22.27 -38.90
N GLU A 122 20.55 22.97 -38.72
CA GLU A 122 21.21 23.58 -37.54
C GLU A 122 20.84 23.07 -36.12
N THR A 123 21.74 22.54 -35.27
CA THR A 123 23.06 22.99 -34.72
C THR A 123 23.01 24.10 -33.64
N ALA A 124 23.44 23.75 -32.42
CA ALA A 124 24.07 24.64 -31.44
C ALA A 124 25.00 23.80 -30.53
N GLU A 125 26.16 24.32 -30.16
CA GLU A 125 27.21 23.63 -29.40
C GLU A 125 27.61 24.42 -28.14
N LEU A 126 28.08 23.71 -27.09
CA LEU A 126 28.93 24.21 -26.00
C LEU A 126 28.28 25.33 -25.11
N GLU A 127 28.82 25.77 -23.96
CA GLU A 127 30.11 25.53 -23.28
C GLU A 127 29.95 25.76 -21.74
N LEU A 128 31.06 25.70 -20.98
CA LEU A 128 31.25 26.14 -19.57
C LEU A 128 30.64 25.25 -18.46
N ALA A 129 31.28 25.09 -17.29
CA ALA A 129 32.68 25.32 -16.89
C ALA A 129 33.01 24.51 -15.62
N GLU A 130 34.30 24.26 -15.39
CA GLU A 130 34.85 23.78 -14.11
C GLU A 130 35.51 24.97 -13.39
N GLU A 131 35.21 25.17 -12.10
CA GLU A 131 35.92 26.13 -11.24
C GLU A 131 36.44 25.43 -9.97
N GLU A 132 37.75 25.54 -9.76
CA GLU A 132 38.41 25.21 -8.48
C GLU A 132 38.30 26.42 -7.54
N VAL A 133 38.21 26.18 -6.22
CA VAL A 133 38.43 27.21 -5.19
C VAL A 133 39.32 26.62 -4.09
N GLU A 134 40.25 27.45 -3.61
CA GLU A 134 41.46 27.03 -2.90
C GLU A 134 41.25 26.81 -1.38
N GLU A 135 42.18 26.08 -0.77
CA GLU A 135 42.36 26.05 0.69
C GLU A 135 43.21 27.27 1.14
N GLU A 136 42.76 28.03 2.14
CA GLU A 136 43.65 28.86 2.96
C GLU A 136 43.55 28.44 4.43
N ALA A 137 44.72 28.37 5.09
CA ALA A 137 44.86 27.92 6.47
C ALA A 137 45.19 29.09 7.42
N VAL A 138 44.82 28.96 8.70
CA VAL A 138 45.18 29.91 9.77
C VAL A 138 45.66 29.14 11.01
N GLU A 139 46.89 29.41 11.41
CA GLU A 139 47.55 28.98 12.67
C GLU A 139 47.02 29.84 13.85
N GLY A 140 47.18 29.52 15.15
CA GLY A 140 47.91 28.45 15.86
C GLY A 140 47.89 28.75 17.38
N GLU A 141 48.73 28.05 18.17
CA GLU A 141 48.93 28.16 19.64
C GLU A 141 47.69 27.71 20.51
N ALA A 142 47.72 26.74 21.44
CA ALA A 142 48.69 26.24 22.45
C ALA A 142 48.75 27.10 23.74
N VAL A 143 49.03 26.62 24.97
CA VAL A 143 49.67 25.38 25.51
C VAL A 143 49.03 25.02 26.87
N GLU A 144 49.09 23.73 27.31
CA GLU A 144 49.30 23.18 28.69
C GLU A 144 48.70 21.74 28.79
N GLU A 145 49.33 20.72 29.37
CA GLU A 145 50.71 20.53 29.89
C GLU A 145 51.11 19.01 29.78
N GLU A 146 52.35 18.64 30.14
CA GLU A 146 52.91 17.26 30.03
C GLU A 146 52.35 16.28 31.12
N ALA A 147 52.58 14.95 31.16
CA ALA A 147 53.78 14.17 30.83
C ALA A 147 53.57 12.63 30.81
N VAL A 148 54.49 11.90 30.13
CA VAL A 148 54.99 10.49 30.23
C VAL A 148 54.28 9.42 31.13
N GLU A 149 54.29 8.11 30.85
CA GLU A 149 55.28 7.23 30.17
C GLU A 149 54.68 6.21 29.15
N GLU A 150 55.57 5.50 28.44
CA GLU A 150 55.28 4.49 27.42
C GLU A 150 54.93 3.10 28.00
N GLU A 151 54.01 2.37 27.37
CA GLU A 151 54.28 1.01 26.86
C GLU A 151 53.34 0.73 25.67
N ALA A 152 53.88 0.20 24.57
CA ALA A 152 53.10 -0.19 23.40
C ALA A 152 53.60 -1.53 22.85
N LEU A 153 52.80 -2.59 23.00
CA LEU A 153 53.00 -3.83 22.24
C LEU A 153 51.69 -4.58 21.94
N GLU A 154 51.55 -4.96 20.67
CA GLU A 154 50.82 -6.10 20.12
C GLU A 154 49.31 -6.29 20.41
N SER A 155 48.53 -6.07 19.35
CA SER A 155 47.15 -6.53 19.17
C SER A 155 47.04 -8.06 18.99
N THR A 156 46.17 -8.72 19.75
CA THR A 156 45.25 -9.78 19.25
C THR A 156 44.12 -10.00 20.25
N GLY A 157 42.87 -10.05 19.79
CA GLY A 157 41.71 -10.36 20.65
C GLY A 157 40.38 -10.01 19.96
N GLU A 158 39.66 -11.02 19.50
CA GLU A 158 38.35 -10.85 18.84
C GLU A 158 37.23 -10.74 19.88
N GLU A 159 36.87 -9.52 20.30
CA GLU A 159 35.66 -9.32 21.12
C GLU A 159 34.40 -9.36 20.25
N ASN A 160 33.78 -10.54 20.19
CA ASN A 160 32.52 -10.81 19.51
C ASN A 160 31.44 -9.79 19.89
N HIS A 161 31.22 -8.80 19.04
CA HIS A 161 29.98 -8.05 19.00
C HIS A 161 28.91 -8.94 18.37
N GLU A 162 28.25 -9.76 19.18
CA GLU A 162 27.08 -10.54 18.79
C GLU A 162 25.92 -9.59 18.45
N ILE A 163 25.86 -9.17 17.18
CA ILE A 163 24.70 -8.49 16.61
C ILE A 163 23.51 -9.45 16.72
N ALA A 164 22.54 -9.11 17.57
CA ALA A 164 21.41 -9.99 17.90
C ALA A 164 20.46 -10.17 16.70
N TYR A 165 20.67 -11.22 15.92
CA TYR A 165 19.94 -11.49 14.67
C TYR A 165 18.63 -12.30 14.83
N ASP A 166 18.21 -12.67 16.05
CA ASP A 166 17.15 -13.67 16.23
C ASP A 166 15.71 -13.14 16.39
N LEU A 167 15.48 -11.88 16.81
CA LEU A 167 14.12 -11.34 16.99
C LEU A 167 13.26 -11.40 15.72
N ALA A 168 13.87 -11.28 14.54
CA ALA A 168 13.16 -11.38 13.26
C ALA A 168 12.68 -12.80 12.92
N ARG A 169 13.24 -13.85 13.54
CA ARG A 169 12.90 -15.25 13.24
C ARG A 169 11.70 -15.76 14.02
N GLU A 170 11.57 -15.38 15.29
CA GLU A 170 10.44 -15.81 16.13
C GLU A 170 9.09 -15.38 15.54
N PHE A 171 9.07 -14.27 14.79
CA PHE A 171 7.87 -13.74 14.15
C PHE A 171 7.33 -14.64 13.01
N GLU A 172 8.18 -15.07 12.08
CA GLU A 172 7.76 -15.92 10.94
C GLU A 172 7.28 -17.31 11.40
N GLU A 173 7.79 -17.83 12.52
CA GLU A 173 7.42 -19.14 13.06
C GLU A 173 6.08 -19.15 13.81
N ARG A 174 5.59 -18.00 14.29
CA ARG A 174 4.29 -17.90 14.99
C ARG A 174 3.11 -18.25 14.06
N ILE A 175 3.15 -17.87 12.79
CA ILE A 175 2.02 -18.03 11.86
C ILE A 175 1.92 -19.46 11.32
N LYS A 176 0.78 -20.10 11.60
CA LYS A 176 0.50 -21.49 11.22
C LYS A 176 0.31 -21.64 9.71
N GLU A 177 -0.66 -20.90 9.17
CA GLU A 177 -1.14 -21.08 7.81
C GLU A 177 -1.66 -19.78 7.20
N VAL A 178 -1.46 -19.60 5.90
CA VAL A 178 -2.10 -18.60 5.06
C VAL A 178 -3.12 -19.31 4.18
N ILE A 179 -4.39 -18.91 4.26
CA ILE A 179 -5.50 -19.49 3.49
C ILE A 179 -6.00 -18.44 2.50
N VAL A 180 -5.72 -18.65 1.22
CA VAL A 180 -6.15 -17.74 0.15
C VAL A 180 -7.51 -18.20 -0.39
N LYS A 181 -8.51 -17.32 -0.30
CA LYS A 181 -9.90 -17.56 -0.68
C LYS A 181 -10.34 -16.60 -1.77
N ARG A 182 -11.32 -17.03 -2.56
CA ARG A 182 -12.01 -16.18 -3.53
C ARG A 182 -12.84 -15.11 -2.81
N ALA A 183 -12.59 -13.84 -3.10
CA ALA A 183 -13.52 -12.74 -2.81
C ALA A 183 -14.69 -12.77 -3.80
N ILE A 184 -15.90 -12.39 -3.35
CA ILE A 184 -17.07 -12.33 -4.23
C ILE A 184 -17.09 -10.99 -4.98
N ASN A 185 -16.88 -9.89 -4.27
CA ASN A 185 -16.84 -8.53 -4.78
C ASN A 185 -15.56 -7.82 -4.31
N LYS A 186 -15.25 -6.64 -4.86
CA LYS A 186 -14.10 -5.80 -4.44
C LYS A 186 -14.17 -5.38 -2.96
N VAL A 187 -15.36 -5.32 -2.37
CA VAL A 187 -15.55 -5.03 -0.93
C VAL A 187 -15.31 -6.25 -0.01
N ASP A 188 -15.19 -7.45 -0.58
CA ASP A 188 -14.86 -8.70 0.12
C ASP A 188 -13.37 -9.05 0.01
N GLU A 189 -12.57 -8.21 -0.69
CA GLU A 189 -11.11 -8.34 -0.78
C GLU A 189 -10.42 -7.81 0.48
N GLY A 190 -9.27 -8.40 0.80
CA GLY A 190 -8.42 -7.98 1.90
C GLY A 190 -7.94 -9.15 2.76
N SER A 191 -7.14 -8.81 3.76
CA SER A 191 -6.63 -9.70 4.78
C SER A 191 -7.48 -9.69 6.05
N ASN A 192 -7.38 -10.78 6.81
CA ASN A 192 -7.82 -10.87 8.21
C ASN A 192 -6.97 -11.94 8.90
N VAL A 193 -6.82 -11.89 10.23
CA VAL A 193 -6.07 -12.89 10.99
C VAL A 193 -6.93 -13.55 12.05
N LEU A 194 -7.04 -14.87 11.97
CA LEU A 194 -7.83 -15.73 12.83
C LEU A 194 -6.96 -16.38 13.93
N ASN A 195 -7.60 -16.79 15.03
CA ASN A 195 -6.98 -17.46 16.18
C ASN A 195 -5.86 -16.68 16.90
N ARG A 196 -5.83 -15.34 16.77
CA ARG A 196 -4.74 -14.46 17.27
C ARG A 196 -4.37 -14.68 18.75
N VAL A 197 -5.37 -14.94 19.60
CA VAL A 197 -5.23 -15.09 21.07
C VAL A 197 -5.24 -16.55 21.54
N SER A 198 -5.77 -17.48 20.74
CA SER A 198 -6.10 -18.85 21.16
C SER A 198 -5.20 -19.95 20.59
N GLY A 199 -4.19 -19.59 19.79
CA GLY A 199 -3.18 -20.49 19.24
C GLY A 199 -2.29 -19.80 18.22
N ASN A 200 -1.60 -20.57 17.38
CA ASN A 200 -0.83 -20.03 16.27
C ASN A 200 -1.77 -19.33 15.24
N PRO A 201 -1.55 -18.05 14.91
CA PRO A 201 -2.39 -17.29 13.99
C PRO A 201 -2.54 -17.94 12.60
N ILE A 202 -3.68 -17.69 11.96
CA ILE A 202 -3.97 -18.08 10.58
C ILE A 202 -4.37 -16.84 9.80
N ILE A 203 -3.63 -16.48 8.74
CA ILE A 203 -3.99 -15.37 7.86
C ILE A 203 -5.02 -15.88 6.85
N GLU A 204 -6.19 -15.25 6.79
CA GLU A 204 -7.14 -15.41 5.69
C GLU A 204 -6.93 -14.25 4.70
N MET A 205 -6.63 -14.57 3.44
CA MET A 205 -6.45 -13.59 2.37
C MET A 205 -7.58 -13.77 1.35
N ARG A 206 -8.32 -12.71 1.04
CA ARG A 206 -9.42 -12.72 0.07
C ARG A 206 -9.07 -11.91 -1.16
N VAL A 207 -9.14 -12.56 -2.32
CA VAL A 207 -8.70 -12.00 -3.61
C VAL A 207 -9.74 -12.30 -4.68
N LEU A 208 -10.05 -11.33 -5.54
CA LEU A 208 -10.86 -11.57 -6.74
C LEU A 208 -10.07 -12.41 -7.74
N ALA A 209 -10.68 -13.48 -8.26
CA ALA A 209 -10.09 -14.34 -9.29
C ALA A 209 -9.72 -13.59 -10.58
N SER A 210 -10.33 -12.42 -10.84
CA SER A 210 -9.98 -11.54 -11.96
C SER A 210 -8.57 -10.95 -11.85
N ARG A 211 -8.02 -10.72 -10.65
CA ARG A 211 -6.65 -10.18 -10.51
C ARG A 211 -5.57 -11.13 -11.01
N PHE A 212 -5.86 -12.44 -11.04
CA PHE A 212 -4.96 -13.45 -11.61
C PHE A 212 -5.12 -13.59 -13.14
N SER A 213 -6.09 -12.90 -13.76
CA SER A 213 -6.51 -13.21 -15.15
C SER A 213 -5.76 -12.47 -16.24
N ASN A 214 -5.19 -11.29 -15.95
CA ASN A 214 -4.40 -10.52 -16.91
C ASN A 214 -2.91 -10.50 -16.49
N PRO A 215 -1.98 -11.06 -17.28
CA PRO A 215 -0.54 -10.97 -17.02
C PRO A 215 0.00 -9.54 -16.95
N GLU A 216 -0.67 -8.55 -17.55
CA GLU A 216 -0.27 -7.14 -17.52
C GLU A 216 -0.62 -6.49 -16.16
N GLU A 217 -1.70 -6.92 -15.51
CA GLU A 217 -2.12 -6.51 -14.16
C GLU A 217 -1.39 -7.30 -13.04
N ALA A 218 -0.41 -8.13 -13.40
CA ALA A 218 0.38 -8.93 -12.45
C ALA A 218 1.07 -8.09 -11.36
N LEU A 219 1.43 -6.84 -11.67
CA LEU A 219 2.03 -5.89 -10.73
C LEU A 219 1.00 -5.37 -9.72
N ASP A 220 -0.23 -5.09 -10.16
CA ASP A 220 -1.33 -4.63 -9.28
C ASP A 220 -1.80 -5.73 -8.32
N LEU A 221 -1.72 -7.00 -8.76
CA LEU A 221 -1.92 -8.17 -7.90
C LEU A 221 -0.80 -8.31 -6.86
N ASP A 222 0.47 -8.22 -7.26
CA ASP A 222 1.60 -8.33 -6.33
C ASP A 222 1.59 -7.17 -5.32
N ALA A 223 1.35 -5.93 -5.76
CA ALA A 223 1.24 -4.75 -4.88
C ALA A 223 0.09 -4.88 -3.88
N PHE A 224 -1.09 -5.35 -4.32
CA PHE A 224 -2.24 -5.60 -3.45
C PHE A 224 -1.96 -6.68 -2.41
N LEU A 225 -1.39 -7.82 -2.83
CA LEU A 225 -1.03 -8.89 -1.91
C LEU A 225 0.01 -8.44 -0.88
N ILE A 226 0.99 -7.63 -1.28
CA ILE A 226 2.01 -7.09 -0.36
C ILE A 226 1.39 -6.10 0.64
N GLN A 227 0.53 -5.18 0.19
CA GLN A 227 -0.18 -4.25 1.06
C GLN A 227 -1.04 -4.99 2.11
N GLU A 228 -1.79 -5.99 1.68
CA GLU A 228 -2.63 -6.79 2.60
C GLU A 228 -1.82 -7.73 3.49
N PHE A 229 -0.65 -8.22 3.07
CA PHE A 229 0.23 -8.93 3.97
C PHE A 229 0.94 -8.03 4.99
N MET A 230 1.09 -6.71 4.73
CA MET A 230 1.50 -5.74 5.75
C MET A 230 0.39 -5.51 6.79
N HIS A 231 -0.88 -5.36 6.39
CA HIS A 231 -2.00 -5.33 7.33
C HIS A 231 -2.04 -6.61 8.20
N ALA A 232 -1.93 -7.80 7.57
CA ALA A 232 -1.89 -9.06 8.29
C ALA A 232 -0.66 -9.24 9.23
N LYS A 233 0.46 -8.57 8.91
CA LYS A 233 1.67 -8.54 9.73
C LYS A 233 1.44 -7.71 11.00
N ASP A 234 0.91 -6.49 10.85
CA ASP A 234 0.56 -5.64 11.99
C ASP A 234 -0.43 -6.31 12.95
N MET A 235 -1.41 -7.07 12.41
CA MET A 235 -2.41 -7.82 13.21
C MET A 235 -1.84 -8.91 14.15
N VAL A 236 -0.56 -9.27 14.01
CA VAL A 236 0.14 -10.25 14.88
C VAL A 236 1.43 -9.70 15.52
N ASP A 237 1.74 -8.42 15.27
CA ASP A 237 2.91 -7.73 15.81
C ASP A 237 2.65 -7.25 17.25
N PRO A 238 3.42 -7.71 18.26
CA PRO A 238 3.27 -7.25 19.64
C PRO A 238 3.63 -5.77 19.84
N GLU A 239 4.38 -5.14 18.93
CA GLU A 239 4.65 -3.69 18.99
C GLU A 239 3.49 -2.85 18.43
N PHE A 240 2.68 -3.43 17.53
CA PHE A 240 1.49 -2.77 17.01
C PHE A 240 0.26 -2.99 17.92
N ASP A 241 0.20 -4.14 18.59
CA ASP A 241 -0.81 -4.51 19.58
C ASP A 241 -2.26 -4.37 19.08
N TYR A 242 -2.58 -5.05 17.96
CA TYR A 242 -3.93 -5.03 17.38
C TYR A 242 -4.97 -5.63 18.35
N GLU A 243 -5.89 -4.80 18.84
CA GLU A 243 -7.07 -5.24 19.59
C GLU A 243 -8.32 -5.34 18.70
N ASP A 244 -9.25 -6.26 19.01
CA ASP A 244 -10.61 -6.23 18.45
C ASP A 244 -11.46 -5.18 19.19
N ALA A 245 -11.01 -3.91 19.13
CA ALA A 245 -11.49 -2.82 19.97
C ALA A 245 -12.96 -2.45 19.71
N PHE A 246 -13.70 -2.19 20.79
CA PHE A 246 -15.09 -1.75 20.70
C PHE A 246 -15.18 -0.27 20.29
N ILE A 247 -15.32 0.00 18.99
CA ILE A 247 -15.66 1.33 18.49
C ILE A 247 -17.05 1.71 19.06
N PRO A 248 -17.21 2.82 19.82
CA PRO A 248 -18.49 3.19 20.43
C PRO A 248 -19.47 3.83 19.43
N GLY A 249 -20.66 4.22 19.92
CA GLY A 249 -21.64 4.98 19.14
C GLY A 249 -22.61 4.16 18.27
N ASN A 250 -23.37 4.86 17.43
CA ASN A 250 -24.33 4.29 16.49
C ASN A 250 -23.64 3.71 15.23
N PRO A 251 -24.33 2.92 14.38
CA PRO A 251 -23.70 2.31 13.20
C PRO A 251 -23.03 3.29 12.24
N SER A 252 -23.59 4.49 12.06
CA SER A 252 -23.02 5.52 11.19
C SER A 252 -21.73 6.12 11.76
N VAL A 253 -21.68 6.36 13.07
CA VAL A 253 -20.45 6.78 13.78
C VAL A 253 -19.39 5.68 13.72
N LYS A 254 -19.77 4.41 13.96
CA LYS A 254 -18.85 3.26 13.81
C LYS A 254 -18.26 3.16 12.41
N ASN A 255 -19.09 3.34 11.37
CA ASN A 255 -18.64 3.32 9.97
C ASN A 255 -17.66 4.47 9.66
N LEU A 256 -17.89 5.66 10.20
CA LEU A 256 -17.00 6.81 10.05
C LEU A 256 -15.62 6.55 10.66
N ILE A 257 -15.59 6.14 11.94
CA ILE A 257 -14.35 5.84 12.66
C ILE A 257 -13.60 4.69 11.96
N THR A 258 -14.31 3.63 11.54
CA THR A 258 -13.73 2.52 10.76
C THR A 258 -13.11 3.02 9.44
N SER A 259 -13.72 4.01 8.78
CA SER A 259 -13.21 4.56 7.52
C SER A 259 -11.97 5.43 7.73
N ARG A 260 -11.97 6.29 8.76
CA ARG A 260 -10.79 7.09 9.16
C ARG A 260 -9.63 6.18 9.60
N PHE A 261 -9.92 5.16 10.41
CA PHE A 261 -8.92 4.18 10.86
C PHE A 261 -8.28 3.44 9.69
N ARG A 262 -9.08 2.94 8.74
CA ARG A 262 -8.57 2.31 7.51
C ARG A 262 -7.69 3.26 6.70
N LEU A 263 -8.08 4.52 6.53
CA LEU A 263 -7.27 5.52 5.83
C LEU A 263 -5.90 5.73 6.53
N LEU A 264 -5.89 5.93 7.86
CA LEU A 264 -4.66 6.14 8.63
C LEU A 264 -3.77 4.88 8.65
N TRP A 265 -4.36 3.69 8.79
CA TRP A 265 -3.62 2.43 8.76
C TRP A 265 -3.05 2.12 7.37
N ASN A 266 -3.83 2.33 6.31
CA ASN A 266 -3.35 2.30 4.93
C ASN A 266 -2.17 3.26 4.75
N MET A 267 -2.23 4.51 5.26
CA MET A 267 -1.12 5.47 5.20
C MET A 267 0.15 4.94 5.88
N TYR A 268 0.03 4.28 7.04
CA TYR A 268 1.14 3.66 7.76
C TYR A 268 1.71 2.41 7.06
N VAL A 269 0.89 1.65 6.33
CA VAL A 269 1.38 0.56 5.47
C VAL A 269 2.12 1.11 4.25
N ASP A 270 1.50 2.00 3.47
CA ASP A 270 2.11 2.52 2.24
C ASP A 270 3.39 3.33 2.53
N SER A 271 3.49 4.04 3.66
CA SER A 271 4.72 4.74 4.03
C SER A 271 5.87 3.77 4.35
N ARG A 272 5.61 2.67 5.05
CA ARG A 272 6.60 1.61 5.28
C ARG A 272 6.97 0.86 4.00
N LEU A 273 6.01 0.60 3.11
CA LEU A 273 6.27 0.02 1.78
C LEU A 273 7.19 0.93 0.95
N ALA A 274 6.94 2.24 0.94
CA ALA A 274 7.80 3.21 0.26
C ALA A 274 9.23 3.24 0.85
N ARG A 275 9.39 3.16 2.18
CA ARG A 275 10.72 3.08 2.83
C ARG A 275 11.52 1.85 2.41
N ILE A 276 10.88 0.72 2.13
CA ILE A 276 11.53 -0.51 1.63
C ILE A 276 11.60 -0.60 0.09
N GLY A 277 11.23 0.46 -0.63
CA GLY A 277 11.28 0.52 -2.09
C GLY A 277 10.24 -0.35 -2.81
N VAL A 278 9.14 -0.71 -2.13
CA VAL A 278 8.03 -1.48 -2.72
C VAL A 278 6.93 -0.53 -3.20
N VAL A 279 6.45 -0.77 -4.42
CA VAL A 279 5.31 -0.04 -5.00
C VAL A 279 4.02 -0.49 -4.32
N SER A 280 3.32 0.46 -3.69
CA SER A 280 1.98 0.29 -3.14
C SER A 280 0.89 0.40 -4.20
N VAL A 281 -0.32 -0.09 -3.91
CA VAL A 281 -1.49 -0.02 -4.84
C VAL A 281 -1.88 1.43 -5.16
N LEU A 282 -1.61 2.38 -4.26
CA LEU A 282 -1.77 3.80 -4.50
C LEU A 282 -0.44 4.53 -4.23
N PRO A 283 0.05 5.37 -5.16
CA PRO A 283 1.23 6.20 -4.89
C PRO A 283 0.91 7.27 -3.83
N LYS A 284 1.94 7.84 -3.22
CA LYS A 284 1.84 8.83 -2.13
C LYS A 284 0.89 9.98 -2.46
N GLU A 285 0.93 10.48 -3.68
CA GLU A 285 0.11 11.60 -4.17
C GLU A 285 -1.37 11.21 -4.35
N ALA A 286 -1.67 9.93 -4.56
CA ALA A 286 -3.03 9.41 -4.59
C ALA A 286 -3.58 9.18 -3.18
N ARG A 287 -2.76 8.66 -2.26
CA ARG A 287 -3.12 8.57 -0.84
C ARG A 287 -3.28 9.94 -0.18
N PHE A 288 -2.48 10.94 -0.56
CA PHE A 288 -2.69 12.33 -0.14
C PHE A 288 -4.05 12.86 -0.62
N ARG A 289 -4.45 12.59 -1.87
CA ARG A 289 -5.79 12.94 -2.37
C ARG A 289 -6.91 12.23 -1.62
N GLU A 290 -6.70 10.98 -1.18
CA GLU A 290 -7.66 10.25 -0.34
C GLU A 290 -7.83 10.96 1.03
N PHE A 291 -6.71 11.30 1.68
CA PHE A 291 -6.68 12.02 2.95
C PHE A 291 -7.26 13.44 2.86
N ASP A 292 -6.87 14.21 1.84
CA ASP A 292 -7.32 15.58 1.57
C ASP A 292 -8.84 15.66 1.38
N ASN A 293 -9.46 14.62 0.82
CA ASN A 293 -10.91 14.54 0.69
C ASN A 293 -11.62 14.30 2.04
N PHE A 294 -11.09 13.42 2.90
CA PHE A 294 -11.66 13.15 4.23
C PHE A 294 -11.52 14.35 5.19
N TYR A 295 -10.37 15.02 5.15
CA TYR A 295 -10.01 16.07 6.12
C TYR A 295 -10.12 17.50 5.57
N ARG A 296 -10.75 17.71 4.40
CA ARG A 296 -10.77 18.98 3.62
C ARG A 296 -11.09 20.27 4.41
N LYS A 297 -11.76 20.16 5.56
CA LYS A 297 -12.16 21.27 6.45
C LYS A 297 -11.01 21.76 7.35
N VAL A 298 -10.04 20.89 7.67
CA VAL A 298 -8.75 21.31 8.25
C VAL A 298 -8.01 22.16 7.21
N PRO A 299 -7.32 23.27 7.56
CA PRO A 299 -6.66 24.11 6.56
C PRO A 299 -5.49 23.40 5.85
N ASP A 300 -5.23 23.77 4.59
CA ASP A 300 -4.34 23.03 3.67
C ASP A 300 -2.91 22.81 4.20
N LYS A 301 -2.32 23.82 4.85
CA LYS A 301 -0.99 23.73 5.45
C LYS A 301 -0.93 22.62 6.49
N GLN A 302 -1.89 22.57 7.40
CA GLN A 302 -1.95 21.57 8.46
C GLN A 302 -2.36 20.19 7.91
N ARG A 303 -3.23 20.10 6.88
CA ARG A 303 -3.47 18.82 6.17
C ARG A 303 -2.18 18.22 5.62
N ARG A 304 -1.29 19.04 5.04
CA ARG A 304 0.03 18.59 4.57
C ARG A 304 0.94 18.20 5.73
N GLY A 305 0.99 18.99 6.79
CA GLY A 305 1.78 18.69 8.01
C GLY A 305 1.40 17.34 8.63
N ILE A 306 0.10 17.10 8.83
CA ILE A 306 -0.44 15.83 9.37
C ILE A 306 -0.13 14.66 8.44
N PHE A 307 -0.34 14.82 7.13
CA PHE A 307 -0.07 13.76 6.15
C PHE A 307 1.40 13.37 6.12
N GLU A 308 2.31 14.34 6.02
CA GLU A 308 3.75 14.10 6.04
C GLU A 308 4.20 13.55 7.39
N GLY A 309 3.65 14.04 8.50
CA GLY A 309 3.89 13.53 9.86
C GLY A 309 3.59 12.03 9.99
N ILE A 310 2.41 11.58 9.55
CA ILE A 310 2.06 10.15 9.50
C ILE A 310 2.98 9.39 8.54
N TRP A 311 3.36 10.01 7.42
CA TRP A 311 4.23 9.38 6.41
C TRP A 311 5.68 9.19 6.90
N VAL A 312 6.19 10.04 7.78
CA VAL A 312 7.54 9.90 8.37
C VAL A 312 7.56 9.14 9.70
N THR A 313 6.45 9.07 10.44
CA THR A 313 6.36 8.35 11.73
C THR A 313 6.78 6.89 11.57
N ASP A 314 7.78 6.44 12.35
CA ASP A 314 8.38 5.12 12.12
C ASP A 314 7.44 3.96 12.46
N LYS A 315 6.86 4.00 13.67
CA LYS A 315 5.91 3.03 14.22
C LYS A 315 4.65 3.72 14.76
N PHE A 316 3.54 3.00 14.74
CA PHE A 316 2.32 3.32 15.49
C PHE A 316 1.86 2.08 16.25
N THR A 317 1.11 2.29 17.34
CA THR A 317 0.22 1.25 17.87
C THR A 317 -1.19 1.32 17.25
N HIS A 318 -1.95 0.25 17.41
CA HIS A 318 -3.37 0.18 17.10
C HIS A 318 -4.18 1.25 17.85
N GLU A 319 -3.88 1.48 19.14
CA GLU A 319 -4.55 2.50 19.97
C GLU A 319 -4.29 3.93 19.44
N GLU A 320 -3.06 4.24 19.02
CA GLU A 320 -2.74 5.54 18.43
C GLU A 320 -3.51 5.78 17.12
N LEU A 321 -3.56 4.78 16.23
CA LEU A 321 -4.31 4.91 14.98
C LEU A 321 -5.83 4.99 15.22
N LEU A 322 -6.35 4.27 16.21
CA LEU A 322 -7.78 4.27 16.53
C LEU A 322 -8.23 5.55 17.26
N SER A 323 -7.39 6.11 18.14
CA SER A 323 -7.67 7.38 18.80
C SER A 323 -7.67 8.53 17.81
N MET A 324 -6.65 8.66 16.95
CA MET A 324 -6.62 9.63 15.84
C MET A 324 -7.73 9.44 14.78
N ALA A 325 -8.30 8.23 14.67
CA ALA A 325 -9.47 7.98 13.82
C ALA A 325 -10.79 8.36 14.49
N THR A 326 -10.85 8.29 15.81
CA THR A 326 -12.03 8.60 16.63
C THR A 326 -12.17 10.10 16.85
N ASP A 327 -11.05 10.76 17.14
CA ASP A 327 -10.96 12.16 17.55
C ASP A 327 -10.00 12.94 16.63
N LEU A 328 -10.42 14.16 16.25
CA LEU A 328 -9.58 15.06 15.46
C LEU A 328 -8.52 15.73 16.33
N ASP A 329 -8.79 16.08 17.58
CA ASP A 329 -7.82 16.83 18.39
C ASP A 329 -6.59 16.00 18.74
N THR A 330 -6.77 14.69 18.97
CA THR A 330 -5.68 13.71 19.08
C THR A 330 -4.83 13.64 17.81
N LEU A 331 -5.43 13.76 16.62
CA LEU A 331 -4.70 13.79 15.36
C LEU A 331 -3.99 15.13 15.12
N MET A 332 -4.64 16.25 15.43
CA MET A 332 -4.09 17.60 15.26
C MET A 332 -2.92 17.83 16.23
N SER A 333 -3.11 17.55 17.52
CA SER A 333 -2.11 17.77 18.57
C SER A 333 -0.82 16.94 18.42
N LYS A 334 -0.85 15.84 17.64
CA LYS A 334 0.32 15.03 17.33
C LYS A 334 1.18 15.59 16.17
N TYR A 335 0.63 16.45 15.31
CA TYR A 335 1.29 16.89 14.06
C TYR A 335 1.14 18.39 13.70
N VAL A 336 0.47 19.19 14.51
CA VAL A 336 0.27 20.63 14.30
C VAL A 336 0.76 21.37 15.54
N ASP A 337 1.72 22.29 15.35
CA ASP A 337 2.31 23.02 16.47
C ASP A 337 1.26 23.90 17.20
N PRO A 338 1.27 23.93 18.55
CA PRO A 338 0.35 24.77 19.33
C PRO A 338 0.45 26.25 18.94
N GLY A 339 -0.65 26.81 18.44
CA GLY A 339 -0.72 28.21 17.97
C GLY A 339 -0.68 28.39 16.44
N GLU A 340 -0.52 27.32 15.65
CA GLU A 340 -0.73 27.38 14.19
C GLU A 340 -2.21 27.55 13.79
N ILE A 341 -3.11 27.10 14.67
CA ILE A 341 -4.57 27.25 14.63
C ILE A 341 -4.99 27.56 16.07
N SER A 342 -5.89 28.52 16.28
CA SER A 342 -6.43 28.85 17.61
C SER A 342 -7.31 27.72 18.16
N GLU A 343 -7.60 27.75 19.46
CA GLU A 343 -8.58 26.82 20.06
C GLU A 343 -9.95 26.97 19.41
N GLU A 344 -10.42 28.22 19.27
CA GLU A 344 -11.66 28.54 18.58
C GLU A 344 -11.70 27.98 17.14
N GLU A 345 -10.67 28.21 16.31
CA GLU A 345 -10.64 27.68 14.93
C GLU A 345 -10.60 26.15 14.83
N ARG A 346 -10.26 25.41 15.90
CA ARG A 346 -10.31 23.93 15.91
C ARG A 346 -11.70 23.41 16.20
N ASP A 347 -12.40 24.00 17.16
CA ASP A 347 -13.73 23.56 17.61
C ASP A 347 -14.76 23.55 16.47
N PHE A 348 -14.58 24.42 15.46
CA PHE A 348 -15.48 24.55 14.30
C PHE A 348 -15.02 23.77 13.04
N ILE A 349 -14.08 22.82 13.17
CA ILE A 349 -13.66 21.97 12.03
C ILE A 349 -14.66 20.82 11.80
N HIS A 350 -15.74 21.15 11.08
CA HIS A 350 -16.85 20.24 10.77
C HIS A 350 -16.50 19.16 9.74
N LEU A 351 -15.74 18.14 10.16
CA LEU A 351 -15.36 17.01 9.31
C LEU A 351 -16.57 16.29 8.70
N GLN A 352 -16.36 15.69 7.53
CA GLN A 352 -17.37 14.83 6.92
C GLN A 352 -17.70 13.62 7.81
N GLY A 353 -18.99 13.29 7.87
CA GLY A 353 -19.57 12.27 8.73
C GLY A 353 -19.78 12.70 10.20
N SER A 354 -19.23 13.83 10.65
CA SER A 354 -19.45 14.30 12.03
C SER A 354 -20.94 14.59 12.30
N PRO A 355 -21.42 14.42 13.54
CA PRO A 355 -22.82 14.64 13.88
C PRO A 355 -23.17 16.13 13.88
N CYS A 356 -24.18 16.53 13.11
CA CYS A 356 -24.71 17.89 13.09
C CYS A 356 -25.10 18.37 14.50
N PRO A 357 -24.75 19.59 14.95
CA PRO A 357 -25.05 20.05 16.31
C PRO A 357 -26.56 20.15 16.57
N LEU A 358 -27.37 20.40 15.54
CA LEU A 358 -28.82 20.58 15.66
C LEU A 358 -29.56 19.24 15.78
N CYS A 359 -29.39 18.31 14.82
CA CYS A 359 -30.11 17.03 14.81
C CYS A 359 -29.33 15.82 15.34
N LYS A 360 -28.04 15.97 15.65
CA LYS A 360 -27.10 14.93 16.10
C LYS A 360 -26.93 13.73 15.15
N PHE A 361 -27.43 13.81 13.91
CA PHE A 361 -27.16 12.84 12.85
C PHE A 361 -25.87 13.18 12.09
N PRO A 362 -25.04 12.17 11.73
CA PRO A 362 -23.92 12.32 10.79
C PRO A 362 -24.31 13.03 9.49
N THR A 363 -23.56 14.06 9.10
CA THR A 363 -23.73 14.72 7.79
C THR A 363 -22.43 14.74 6.97
N TYR A 364 -22.59 14.75 5.65
CA TYR A 364 -21.53 14.97 4.67
C TYR A 364 -21.70 16.33 3.97
N ASN A 365 -22.90 16.92 4.08
CA ASN A 365 -23.25 18.23 3.58
C ASN A 365 -23.35 19.18 4.78
N TRP A 366 -22.37 20.08 4.90
CA TRP A 366 -22.27 21.07 5.98
C TRP A 366 -22.48 22.48 5.42
N VAL A 367 -23.29 23.27 6.10
CA VAL A 367 -23.32 24.72 6.02
C VAL A 367 -22.51 25.21 7.22
N ASP A 368 -21.28 25.68 6.98
CA ASP A 368 -20.31 25.99 8.05
C ASP A 368 -20.59 27.33 8.74
N ASP A 369 -21.20 28.26 8.01
CA ASP A 369 -21.56 29.61 8.49
C ASP A 369 -22.92 30.01 7.89
N PRO A 370 -24.06 29.57 8.48
CA PRO A 370 -25.39 29.88 7.99
C PRO A 370 -25.71 31.39 7.99
N GLU A 371 -25.12 32.19 8.87
CA GLU A 371 -25.27 33.66 8.90
C GLU A 371 -24.79 34.34 7.61
N SER A 372 -23.89 33.70 6.85
CA SER A 372 -23.44 34.17 5.53
C SER A 372 -24.41 33.86 4.36
N ILE A 373 -25.45 33.05 4.58
CA ILE A 373 -26.32 32.50 3.52
C ILE A 373 -27.81 32.71 3.81
N CYS A 374 -28.23 32.55 5.06
CA CYS A 374 -29.63 32.56 5.50
C CYS A 374 -30.03 33.90 6.12
N ASP A 375 -31.31 34.26 6.02
CA ASP A 375 -31.84 35.46 6.67
C ASP A 375 -31.77 35.39 8.21
N GLU A 376 -31.59 36.53 8.87
CA GLU A 376 -31.46 36.71 10.33
C GLU A 376 -32.55 35.95 11.14
N ILE A 377 -33.79 35.90 10.63
CA ILE A 377 -34.94 35.20 11.25
C ILE A 377 -34.71 33.68 11.33
N VAL A 378 -33.93 33.10 10.41
CA VAL A 378 -33.55 31.67 10.43
C VAL A 378 -32.57 31.41 11.57
N ILE A 379 -31.60 32.30 11.75
CA ILE A 379 -30.59 32.24 12.82
C ILE A 379 -31.25 32.40 14.19
N GLU A 380 -32.13 33.41 14.36
CA GLU A 380 -32.96 33.57 15.56
C GLU A 380 -33.78 32.29 15.86
N ALA A 381 -34.41 31.70 14.84
CA ALA A 381 -35.24 30.51 15.01
C ALA A 381 -34.44 29.27 15.44
N ILE A 382 -33.17 29.14 15.02
CA ILE A 382 -32.25 28.10 15.50
C ILE A 382 -31.87 28.38 16.95
N GLN A 383 -31.43 29.60 17.27
CA GLN A 383 -30.98 29.98 18.63
C GLN A 383 -32.09 29.91 19.69
N ILE A 384 -33.36 30.11 19.30
CA ILE A 384 -34.53 29.90 20.18
C ILE A 384 -34.68 28.44 20.62
N ASP A 385 -34.38 27.49 19.73
CA ASP A 385 -34.44 26.05 20.03
C ASP A 385 -33.11 25.52 20.63
N PHE A 386 -31.98 26.15 20.28
CA PHE A 386 -30.61 25.79 20.68
C PHE A 386 -29.84 27.03 21.20
N PRO A 387 -30.03 27.43 22.47
CA PRO A 387 -29.47 28.68 23.00
C PRO A 387 -27.94 28.74 23.09
N ASP A 388 -27.27 27.58 23.07
CA ASP A 388 -25.81 27.45 23.15
C ASP A 388 -25.15 27.30 21.75
N TRP A 389 -25.86 27.63 20.65
CA TRP A 389 -25.39 27.48 19.26
C TRP A 389 -25.05 28.83 18.62
N GLU A 390 -23.87 28.92 18.01
CA GLU A 390 -23.36 30.10 17.28
C GLU A 390 -23.21 29.76 15.78
N SER A 391 -23.27 30.73 14.85
CA SER A 391 -23.31 30.44 13.38
C SER A 391 -22.21 29.46 12.93
N LYS A 392 -21.00 29.65 13.43
CA LYS A 392 -19.79 28.84 13.22
C LYS A 392 -19.88 27.37 13.72
N ASP A 393 -20.82 27.01 14.60
CA ASP A 393 -21.14 25.60 14.88
C ASP A 393 -21.78 24.91 13.65
N GLY A 394 -22.33 25.71 12.74
CA GLY A 394 -22.89 25.27 11.47
C GLY A 394 -24.10 24.36 11.62
N GLY A 395 -24.47 23.73 10.51
CA GLY A 395 -25.53 22.74 10.47
C GLY A 395 -25.43 21.83 9.26
N CYS A 396 -26.15 20.72 9.27
CA CYS A 396 -26.41 20.00 8.03
C CYS A 396 -27.40 20.78 7.16
N ASP A 397 -27.20 20.71 5.85
CA ASP A 397 -28.11 21.25 4.82
C ASP A 397 -29.59 21.04 5.16
N ARG A 398 -29.96 19.81 5.56
CA ARG A 398 -31.34 19.43 5.87
C ARG A 398 -31.90 20.04 7.16
N CYS A 399 -31.05 20.46 8.09
CA CYS A 399 -31.49 21.24 9.25
C CYS A 399 -31.75 22.69 8.85
N ILE A 400 -30.84 23.30 8.10
CA ILE A 400 -30.99 24.68 7.63
C ILE A 400 -32.27 24.84 6.79
N GLU A 401 -32.49 23.95 5.82
CA GLU A 401 -33.73 23.90 5.00
C GLU A 401 -35.01 23.84 5.87
N VAL A 402 -34.98 23.10 6.99
CA VAL A 402 -36.13 22.98 7.91
C VAL A 402 -36.36 24.27 8.71
N TYR A 403 -35.32 25.02 9.06
CA TYR A 403 -35.47 26.32 9.70
C TYR A 403 -35.87 27.43 8.71
N GLU A 404 -35.37 27.41 7.48
CA GLU A 404 -35.80 28.30 6.39
C GLU A 404 -37.31 28.12 6.11
N LEU A 405 -37.78 26.87 5.98
CA LEU A 405 -39.20 26.55 5.82
C LEU A 405 -40.05 26.94 7.04
N ARG A 406 -39.50 26.91 8.26
CA ARG A 406 -40.18 27.31 9.50
C ARG A 406 -40.26 28.82 9.68
N ALA A 407 -39.23 29.55 9.29
CA ALA A 407 -39.21 31.01 9.25
C ALA A 407 -40.04 31.57 8.08
N GLY A 408 -40.30 30.76 7.05
CA GLY A 408 -41.15 31.11 5.90
C GLY A 408 -40.39 31.73 4.73
N VAL A 409 -39.13 31.34 4.54
CA VAL A 409 -38.17 31.95 3.59
C VAL A 409 -37.80 31.06 2.39
N GLY A 410 -38.34 29.82 2.32
CA GLY A 410 -38.12 28.84 1.24
C GLY A 410 -39.25 28.70 0.24
#